data_AF-A0A2K3QJ50-F1
#
_entry.id   AF-A0A2K3QJ50-F1
#
_cell.length_a   1.000
_cell.length_b   1.000
_cell.length_c   1.000
_cell.angle_alpha   90.00
_cell.angle_beta   90.00
_cell.angle_gamma   90.00
#
_symmetry.space_group_name_H-M   'P 1'
#
loop_
_entity.id
_entity.type
_entity.pdbx_description
1 polymer ?
#
loop_
_entity_poly.entity_id
_entity_poly.type
_entity_poly.pdbx_seq_one_letter_code
_entity_poly.pdbx_strand_id
1 'polypeptide(L)'
;MTQLVAVALYSRDHFSRGNARRIFGYEAYHWGILIMPQKSQGRDCQAFEATDASNIDPVTFRMTNPTMDWRFRATENVDPTLSAKLLGRIVIGQVPDGVSSAELRDFFESVPLPVKNTHPQQSCVTWAVDAIRSLQSQGWVWKFELDRFKDMALSYADERMKGLDSTEPSVKHYSI
;
A
#
# COMPACT_ATOMS: atom_id res chain seq x y z
N MET A 1 -12.77 -13.61 13.28
CA MET A 1 -11.67 -14.27 12.55
C MET A 1 -10.59 -13.23 12.40
N THR A 2 -9.41 -13.51 12.92
CA THR A 2 -8.29 -12.56 12.94
C THR A 2 -7.90 -12.15 11.52
N GLN A 3 -7.93 -10.84 11.24
CA GLN A 3 -7.49 -10.28 9.97
C GLN A 3 -6.05 -9.78 10.12
N LEU A 4 -5.23 -10.01 9.09
CA LEU A 4 -3.87 -9.53 9.00
C LEU A 4 -3.84 -8.11 8.42
N VAL A 5 -2.95 -7.28 8.96
CA VAL A 5 -2.59 -5.99 8.40
C VAL A 5 -1.33 -6.17 7.58
N ALA A 6 -1.38 -5.84 6.29
CA ALA A 6 -0.24 -5.92 5.40
C ALA A 6 0.01 -4.61 4.62
N VAL A 7 1.27 -4.31 4.36
CA VAL A 7 1.65 -3.30 3.36
C VAL A 7 1.66 -3.98 2.00
N ALA A 8 0.83 -3.50 1.08
CA ALA A 8 0.79 -3.95 -0.30
C ALA A 8 1.64 -3.02 -1.17
N LEU A 9 2.53 -3.62 -1.96
CA LEU A 9 3.45 -2.91 -2.84
C LEU A 9 3.12 -3.21 -4.30
N TYR A 10 3.00 -2.16 -5.09
CA TYR A 10 2.61 -2.25 -6.50
C TYR A 10 3.66 -1.60 -7.40
N SER A 11 3.87 -2.22 -8.56
CA SER A 11 4.63 -1.63 -9.66
C SER A 11 3.94 -0.36 -10.15
N ARG A 12 4.74 0.68 -10.39
CA ARG A 12 4.40 1.91 -11.11
C ARG A 12 4.98 1.87 -12.54
N ASP A 13 5.03 0.68 -13.13
CA ASP A 13 5.46 0.42 -14.50
C ASP A 13 6.89 0.92 -14.76
N HIS A 14 7.06 1.93 -15.61
CA HIS A 14 8.38 2.47 -15.95
C HIS A 14 9.07 3.13 -14.74
N PHE A 15 8.32 3.64 -13.77
CA PHE A 15 8.87 4.27 -12.57
C PHE A 15 9.55 3.26 -11.64
N SER A 16 9.12 1.99 -11.69
CA SER A 16 9.69 0.89 -10.91
C SER A 16 10.92 0.24 -11.56
N ARG A 17 11.46 0.80 -12.65
CA ARG A 17 12.54 0.17 -13.43
C ARG A 17 13.72 1.10 -13.68
N GLY A 18 14.88 0.49 -13.86
CA GLY A 18 16.09 1.15 -14.34
C GLY A 18 16.47 2.40 -13.53
N ASN A 19 16.79 3.48 -14.25
CA ASN A 19 17.20 4.74 -13.63
C ASN A 19 16.05 5.42 -12.86
N ALA A 20 14.81 5.29 -13.33
CA ALA A 20 13.64 5.87 -12.65
C ALA A 20 13.51 5.30 -11.24
N ARG A 21 13.64 3.97 -11.07
CA ARG A 21 13.62 3.34 -9.74
C ARG A 21 14.67 3.94 -8.80
N ARG A 22 15.87 4.22 -9.31
CA ARG A 22 16.97 4.80 -8.50
C ARG A 22 16.67 6.24 -8.08
N ILE A 23 16.04 7.03 -8.96
CA ILE A 23 15.67 8.42 -8.69
C ILE A 23 14.50 8.50 -7.70
N PHE A 24 13.45 7.71 -7.92
CA PHE A 24 12.23 7.78 -7.11
C PHE A 24 12.35 7.03 -5.77
N GLY A 25 13.33 6.15 -5.60
CA GLY A 25 13.57 5.44 -4.33
C GLY A 25 12.32 4.71 -3.85
N TYR A 26 11.83 5.05 -2.65
CA TYR A 26 10.60 4.46 -2.09
C TYR A 26 9.36 4.71 -2.97
N GLU A 27 9.31 5.86 -3.65
CA GLU A 27 8.17 6.29 -4.48
C GLU A 27 8.16 5.63 -5.87
N ALA A 28 9.21 4.86 -6.18
CA ALA A 28 9.27 4.03 -7.39
C ALA A 28 8.17 2.94 -7.39
N TYR A 29 7.62 2.64 -6.22
CA TYR A 29 6.51 1.72 -6.02
C TYR A 29 5.34 2.47 -5.41
N HIS A 30 4.13 1.96 -5.66
CA HIS A 30 2.94 2.44 -4.97
C HIS A 30 2.70 1.60 -3.72
N TRP A 31 2.36 2.27 -2.62
CA TRP A 31 2.20 1.65 -1.31
C TRP A 31 0.76 1.84 -0.85
N GLY A 32 0.18 0.76 -0.35
CA GLY A 32 -1.15 0.77 0.27
C GLY A 32 -1.19 -0.16 1.47
N ILE A 33 -2.27 -0.10 2.24
CA ILE A 33 -2.56 -1.02 3.32
C ILE A 33 -3.62 -2.00 2.85
N LEU A 34 -3.40 -3.28 3.09
CA LEU A 34 -4.32 -4.36 2.79
C LEU A 34 -4.70 -5.07 4.08
N ILE A 35 -6.00 -5.12 4.37
CA ILE A 35 -6.56 -5.96 5.42
C ILE A 35 -7.02 -7.26 4.76
N MET A 36 -6.48 -8.39 5.21
CA MET A 36 -6.71 -9.68 4.56
C MET A 36 -6.85 -10.81 5.59
N PRO A 37 -7.62 -11.87 5.31
CA PRO A 37 -7.59 -13.05 6.16
C PRO A 37 -6.25 -13.78 6.05
N GLN A 38 -5.91 -14.60 7.04
CA GLN A 38 -4.67 -15.39 7.03
C GLN A 38 -4.58 -16.34 5.82
N LYS A 39 -5.74 -16.83 5.35
CA LYS A 39 -5.88 -17.60 4.12
C LYS A 39 -6.91 -16.91 3.25
N SER A 40 -6.45 -16.14 2.25
CA SER A 40 -7.34 -15.50 1.28
C SER A 40 -7.89 -16.53 0.28
N GLN A 41 -9.18 -16.44 0.01
CA GLN A 41 -9.94 -17.27 -0.91
C GLN A 41 -10.48 -16.47 -2.11
N GLY A 42 -9.92 -15.29 -2.37
CA GLY A 42 -10.27 -14.44 -3.50
C GLY A 42 -10.69 -13.05 -3.05
N ARG A 43 -11.97 -12.70 -3.26
CA ARG A 43 -12.53 -11.36 -3.00
C ARG A 43 -12.87 -11.13 -1.53
N ASP A 44 -11.88 -11.20 -0.67
CA ASP A 44 -12.04 -11.14 0.80
C ASP A 44 -11.12 -10.14 1.48
N CYS A 45 -10.39 -9.33 0.71
CA CYS A 45 -9.51 -8.30 1.24
C CYS A 45 -10.14 -6.90 1.15
N GLN A 46 -9.63 -5.98 1.96
CA GLN A 46 -9.93 -4.55 1.89
C GLN A 46 -8.64 -3.78 1.64
N ALA A 47 -8.61 -2.96 0.60
CA ALA A 47 -7.44 -2.16 0.24
C ALA A 47 -7.68 -0.69 0.54
N PHE A 48 -6.70 -0.06 1.16
CA PHE A 48 -6.70 1.35 1.55
C PHE A 48 -5.45 2.02 1.01
N GLU A 49 -5.61 3.15 0.33
CA GLU A 49 -4.49 3.87 -0.29
C GLU A 49 -4.77 5.38 -0.36
N ALA A 50 -3.68 6.16 -0.37
CA ALA A 50 -3.70 7.52 -0.90
C ALA A 50 -3.22 7.48 -2.34
N THR A 51 -4.00 8.06 -3.26
CA THR A 51 -3.67 8.07 -4.69
C THR A 51 -3.98 9.42 -5.31
N ASP A 52 -3.06 9.90 -6.15
CA ASP A 52 -3.21 11.06 -7.02
C ASP A 52 -3.54 10.65 -8.46
N ALA A 53 -3.74 9.34 -8.71
CA ALA A 53 -3.90 8.79 -10.04
C ALA A 53 -5.04 9.46 -10.82
N SER A 54 -4.74 9.80 -12.06
CA SER A 54 -5.72 10.27 -13.03
C SER A 54 -5.76 9.32 -14.22
N ASN A 55 -6.96 8.92 -14.62
CA ASN A 55 -7.19 8.13 -15.82
C ASN A 55 -8.03 8.94 -16.81
N ILE A 56 -8.00 8.56 -18.08
CA ILE A 56 -8.94 9.05 -19.08
C ILE A 56 -10.21 8.21 -18.93
N ASP A 57 -11.33 8.88 -18.64
CA ASP A 57 -12.65 8.27 -18.71
C ASP A 57 -12.95 7.90 -20.17
N PRO A 58 -13.21 6.63 -20.49
CA PRO A 58 -13.40 6.18 -21.87
C PRO A 58 -14.72 6.66 -22.49
N VAL A 59 -15.68 7.12 -21.69
CA VAL A 59 -16.97 7.64 -22.14
C VAL A 59 -16.87 9.14 -22.39
N THR A 60 -16.32 9.87 -21.43
CA THR A 60 -16.26 11.34 -21.51
C THR A 60 -14.98 11.88 -22.14
N PHE A 61 -13.96 11.04 -22.32
CA PHE A 61 -12.60 11.39 -22.74
C PHE A 61 -11.95 12.48 -21.86
N ARG A 62 -12.43 12.65 -20.63
CA ARG A 62 -11.89 13.61 -19.66
C ARG A 62 -11.02 12.89 -18.63
N MET A 63 -10.07 13.63 -18.07
CA MET A 63 -9.28 13.17 -16.94
C MET A 63 -10.17 13.07 -15.69
N THR A 64 -10.08 11.95 -14.95
CA THR A 64 -10.82 11.74 -13.70
C THR A 64 -10.24 12.50 -12.51
N ASN A 65 -8.98 12.93 -12.61
CA ASN A 65 -8.28 13.74 -11.61
C ASN A 65 -7.28 14.69 -12.30
N PRO A 66 -7.75 15.69 -13.07
CA PRO A 66 -6.88 16.54 -13.90
C PRO A 66 -5.85 17.32 -13.07
N THR A 67 -6.19 17.66 -11.83
CA THR A 67 -5.32 18.33 -10.88
C THR A 67 -4.34 17.38 -10.19
N MET A 68 -4.54 16.05 -10.33
CA MET A 68 -3.81 15.00 -9.63
C MET A 68 -3.89 15.14 -8.10
N ASP A 69 -5.03 15.58 -7.57
CA ASP A 69 -5.20 15.75 -6.10
C ASP A 69 -5.10 14.42 -5.38
N TRP A 70 -4.42 14.41 -4.24
CA TRP A 70 -4.37 13.25 -3.37
C TRP A 70 -5.78 12.96 -2.88
N ARG A 71 -6.22 11.72 -3.06
CA ARG A 71 -7.52 11.21 -2.62
C ARG A 71 -7.31 9.94 -1.82
N PHE A 72 -8.07 9.80 -0.75
CA PHE A 72 -8.21 8.53 -0.07
C PHE A 72 -9.06 7.59 -0.93
N ARG A 73 -8.67 6.33 -1.01
CA ARG A 73 -9.46 5.27 -1.64
C ARG A 73 -9.50 4.06 -0.73
N ALA A 74 -10.73 3.64 -0.41
CA ALA A 74 -11.02 2.34 0.18
C ALA A 74 -11.71 1.46 -0.86
N THR A 75 -11.24 0.23 -1.03
CA THR A 75 -11.85 -0.76 -1.93
C THR A 75 -12.13 -2.03 -1.14
N GLU A 76 -13.38 -2.47 -1.15
CA GLU A 76 -13.80 -3.73 -0.51
C GLU A 76 -13.80 -4.89 -1.51
N ASN A 77 -13.87 -6.12 -1.00
CA ASN A 77 -13.97 -7.35 -1.80
C ASN A 77 -12.85 -7.47 -2.85
N VAL A 78 -11.63 -7.06 -2.46
CA VAL A 78 -10.44 -7.09 -3.30
C VAL A 78 -9.93 -8.51 -3.35
N ASP A 79 -9.65 -8.99 -4.56
CA ASP A 79 -8.78 -10.14 -4.79
C ASP A 79 -7.40 -9.63 -5.23
N PRO A 80 -6.38 -9.70 -4.36
CA PRO A 80 -5.06 -9.17 -4.67
C PRO A 80 -4.40 -9.89 -5.86
N THR A 81 -4.79 -11.14 -6.15
CA THR A 81 -4.19 -11.94 -7.23
C THR A 81 -4.61 -11.47 -8.62
N LEU A 82 -5.69 -10.70 -8.73
CA LEU A 82 -6.16 -10.13 -9.99
C LEU A 82 -5.38 -8.88 -10.43
N SER A 83 -4.60 -8.27 -9.53
CA SER A 83 -3.80 -7.09 -9.86
C SER A 83 -2.45 -7.50 -10.45
N ALA A 84 -2.29 -7.34 -11.77
CA ALA A 84 -1.01 -7.55 -12.45
C ALA A 84 0.12 -6.62 -11.96
N LYS A 85 -0.23 -5.53 -11.26
CA LYS A 85 0.75 -4.60 -10.69
C LYS A 85 1.17 -4.98 -9.28
N LEU A 86 0.46 -5.87 -8.59
CA LEU A 86 0.81 -6.26 -7.22
C LEU A 86 2.12 -7.06 -7.23
N LEU A 87 3.11 -6.55 -6.51
CA LEU A 87 4.40 -7.23 -6.35
C LEU A 87 4.35 -8.20 -5.17
N GLY A 88 3.80 -7.74 -4.05
CA GLY A 88 3.71 -8.56 -2.86
C GLY A 88 3.10 -7.83 -1.68
N ARG A 89 2.96 -8.57 -0.57
CA ARG A 89 2.32 -8.12 0.67
C ARG A 89 3.23 -8.42 1.84
N ILE A 90 3.46 -7.44 2.69
CA ILE A 90 4.29 -7.57 3.89
C ILE A 90 3.38 -7.45 5.11
N VAL A 91 3.13 -8.57 5.79
CA VAL A 91 2.33 -8.62 7.01
C VAL A 91 3.10 -7.97 8.15
N ILE A 92 2.47 -6.99 8.81
CA ILE A 92 3.05 -6.15 9.86
C ILE A 92 2.20 -6.12 11.14
N GLY A 93 1.05 -6.77 11.15
CA GLY A 93 0.13 -6.70 12.27
C GLY A 93 -1.14 -7.51 12.07
N GLN A 94 -2.06 -7.34 13.01
CA GLN A 94 -3.35 -8.01 13.04
C GLN A 94 -4.41 -7.06 13.59
N VAL A 95 -5.58 -7.07 12.97
CA VAL A 95 -6.75 -6.35 13.46
C VAL A 95 -7.46 -7.24 14.51
N PRO A 96 -7.82 -6.71 15.69
CA PRO A 96 -8.59 -7.44 16.68
C PRO A 96 -9.92 -7.95 16.13
N ASP A 97 -10.40 -9.07 16.67
CA ASP A 97 -11.74 -9.56 16.35
C ASP A 97 -12.80 -8.52 16.73
N GLY A 98 -13.79 -8.32 15.85
CA GLY A 98 -14.93 -7.44 16.10
C GLY A 98 -14.82 -6.05 15.46
N VAL A 99 -13.65 -5.66 14.95
CA VAL A 99 -13.52 -4.41 14.17
C VAL A 99 -14.23 -4.58 12.82
N SER A 100 -15.15 -3.68 12.53
CA SER A 100 -15.94 -3.67 11.29
C SER A 100 -15.20 -2.99 10.12
N SER A 101 -15.65 -3.27 8.89
CA SER A 101 -15.16 -2.58 7.69
C SER A 101 -15.36 -1.07 7.75
N ALA A 102 -16.45 -0.61 8.37
CA ALA A 102 -16.74 0.81 8.54
C ALA A 102 -15.72 1.45 9.49
N GLU A 103 -15.42 0.81 10.62
CA GLU A 103 -14.38 1.29 11.55
C GLU A 103 -12.99 1.32 10.91
N LEU A 104 -12.64 0.32 10.10
CA LEU A 104 -11.40 0.31 9.34
C LEU A 104 -11.36 1.48 8.35
N ARG A 105 -12.45 1.71 7.62
CA ARG A 105 -12.55 2.83 6.69
C ARG A 105 -12.39 4.17 7.39
N ASP A 106 -13.15 4.41 8.45
CA ASP A 106 -13.10 5.66 9.22
C ASP A 106 -11.70 5.90 9.80
N PHE A 107 -11.06 4.83 10.29
CA PHE A 107 -9.68 4.87 10.76
C PHE A 107 -8.71 5.32 9.65
N PHE A 108 -8.72 4.67 8.48
CA PHE A 108 -7.79 5.02 7.40
C PHE A 108 -8.12 6.36 6.73
N GLU A 109 -9.39 6.76 6.71
CA GLU A 109 -9.84 8.06 6.22
C GLU A 109 -9.38 9.22 7.13
N SER A 110 -9.14 8.94 8.42
CA SER A 110 -8.57 9.91 9.38
C SER A 110 -7.07 10.15 9.20
N VAL A 111 -6.36 9.28 8.47
CA VAL A 111 -4.92 9.45 8.22
C VAL A 111 -4.71 10.62 7.26
N PRO A 112 -3.89 11.63 7.60
CA PRO A 112 -3.68 12.80 6.76
C PRO A 112 -3.22 12.43 5.34
N LEU A 113 -3.89 12.98 4.35
CA LEU A 113 -3.48 12.83 2.96
C LEU A 113 -2.17 13.59 2.68
N PRO A 114 -1.34 13.12 1.73
CA PRO A 114 -0.12 13.81 1.37
C PRO A 114 -0.39 15.23 0.87
N VAL A 115 0.49 16.16 1.24
CA VAL A 115 0.41 17.57 0.84
C VAL A 115 1.32 17.83 -0.35
N LYS A 116 0.75 18.31 -1.46
CA LYS A 116 1.50 18.64 -2.68
C LYS A 116 2.45 19.82 -2.49
N ASN A 117 3.49 19.85 -3.30
CA ASN A 117 4.42 20.99 -3.43
C ASN A 117 5.06 21.41 -2.10
N THR A 118 5.32 20.44 -1.23
CA THR A 118 6.01 20.62 0.04
C THR A 118 7.45 20.12 -0.03
N HIS A 119 8.29 20.55 0.92
CA HIS A 119 9.63 20.01 1.12
C HIS A 119 9.77 19.48 2.55
N PRO A 120 10.07 18.18 2.76
CA PRO A 120 10.23 17.14 1.73
C PRO A 120 8.92 16.84 0.98
N GLN A 121 9.04 16.30 -0.25
CA GLN A 121 7.88 15.88 -1.05
C GLN A 121 7.13 14.76 -0.32
N GLN A 122 5.80 14.80 -0.39
CA GLN A 122 4.94 13.76 0.18
C GLN A 122 4.25 12.94 -0.91
N SER A 123 4.03 11.66 -0.62
CA SER A 123 3.47 10.68 -1.57
C SER A 123 2.64 9.59 -0.90
N CYS A 124 2.19 8.60 -1.67
CA CYS A 124 1.54 7.40 -1.12
C CYS A 124 2.41 6.67 -0.08
N VAL A 125 3.74 6.81 -0.16
CA VAL A 125 4.66 6.30 0.85
C VAL A 125 4.49 7.05 2.17
N THR A 126 4.39 8.38 2.13
CA THR A 126 4.13 9.21 3.32
C THR A 126 2.85 8.77 4.01
N TRP A 127 1.76 8.66 3.25
CA TRP A 127 0.47 8.21 3.79
C TRP A 127 0.54 6.80 4.36
N ALA A 128 1.18 5.85 3.67
CA ALA A 128 1.30 4.48 4.16
C ALA A 128 2.11 4.42 5.46
N VAL A 129 3.19 5.19 5.58
CA VAL A 129 4.01 5.28 6.80
C VAL A 129 3.22 5.91 7.96
N ASP A 130 2.46 6.97 7.69
CA ASP A 130 1.60 7.60 8.70
C ASP A 130 0.46 6.65 9.13
N ALA A 131 -0.11 5.89 8.21
CA ALA A 131 -1.09 4.85 8.51
C ALA A 131 -0.48 3.75 9.41
N ILE A 132 0.74 3.27 9.10
CA ILE A 132 1.47 2.30 9.95
C ILE A 132 1.69 2.88 11.35
N ARG A 133 2.10 4.16 11.46
CA ARG A 133 2.30 4.83 12.75
C ARG A 133 1.01 4.92 13.57
N SER A 134 -0.11 5.25 12.92
CA SER A 134 -1.43 5.25 13.56
C SER A 134 -1.83 3.85 14.02
N LEU A 135 -1.59 2.83 13.20
CA LEU A 135 -1.88 1.43 13.55
C LEU A 135 -1.01 0.92 14.70
N GLN A 136 0.25 1.33 14.77
CA GLN A 136 1.15 1.05 15.90
C GLN A 136 0.65 1.72 17.18
N SER A 137 0.14 2.95 17.09
CA SER A 137 -0.44 3.68 18.21
C SER A 137 -1.73 3.05 18.72
N GLN A 138 -2.54 2.50 17.81
CA GLN A 138 -3.76 1.73 18.10
C GLN A 138 -3.46 0.32 18.64
N GLY A 139 -2.24 -0.19 18.46
CA GLY A 139 -1.82 -1.53 18.88
C GLY A 139 -2.20 -2.65 17.90
N TRP A 140 -2.59 -2.32 16.66
CA TRP A 140 -2.92 -3.30 15.62
C TRP A 140 -1.71 -3.72 14.78
N VAL A 141 -0.66 -2.90 14.79
CA VAL A 141 0.62 -3.19 14.12
C VAL A 141 1.72 -3.30 15.15
N TRP A 142 2.65 -4.22 14.92
CA TRP A 142 3.77 -4.41 15.83
C TRP A 142 4.70 -3.19 15.87
N LYS A 143 5.39 -2.99 16.98
CA LYS A 143 6.35 -1.89 17.11
C LYS A 143 7.67 -2.25 16.41
N PHE A 144 8.04 -1.43 15.43
CA PHE A 144 9.32 -1.51 14.70
C PHE A 144 9.71 -0.14 14.15
N GLU A 145 10.99 0.03 13.83
CA GLU A 145 11.54 1.27 13.25
C GLU A 145 11.13 1.43 11.78
N LEU A 146 10.41 2.53 11.49
CA LEU A 146 9.78 2.75 10.18
C LEU A 146 10.78 2.94 9.05
N ASP A 147 11.93 3.56 9.30
CA ASP A 147 12.95 3.76 8.25
C ASP A 147 13.62 2.44 7.86
N ARG A 148 13.91 1.57 8.83
CA ARG A 148 14.42 0.21 8.53
C ARG A 148 13.39 -0.62 7.78
N PHE A 149 12.11 -0.50 8.16
CA PHE A 149 11.02 -1.15 7.44
C PHE A 149 10.95 -0.65 5.99
N LYS A 150 11.09 0.65 5.75
CA LYS A 150 11.03 1.22 4.40
C LYS A 150 12.13 0.67 3.50
N ASP A 151 13.37 0.59 4.00
CA ASP A 151 14.51 0.03 3.26
C ASP A 151 14.29 -1.45 2.92
N MET A 152 13.75 -2.22 3.85
CA MET A 152 13.40 -3.61 3.64
C MET A 152 12.26 -3.76 2.61
N ALA A 153 11.21 -2.95 2.72
CA ALA A 153 10.08 -2.96 1.80
C ALA A 153 10.51 -2.59 0.36
N LEU A 154 11.42 -1.63 0.22
CA LEU A 154 12.02 -1.26 -1.07
C LEU A 154 12.82 -2.43 -1.66
N SER A 155 13.67 -3.07 -0.85
CA SER A 155 14.47 -4.22 -1.27
C SER A 155 13.60 -5.42 -1.66
N TYR A 156 12.54 -5.67 -0.89
CA TYR A 156 11.53 -6.68 -1.18
C TYR A 156 10.83 -6.40 -2.52
N ALA A 157 10.39 -5.16 -2.76
CA ALA A 157 9.76 -4.79 -4.03
C ALA A 157 10.71 -5.00 -5.23
N ASP A 158 11.97 -4.59 -5.11
CA ASP A 158 12.99 -4.82 -6.15
C ASP A 158 13.19 -6.30 -6.46
N GLU A 159 13.20 -7.16 -5.44
CA GLU A 159 13.33 -8.60 -5.62
C GLU A 159 12.09 -9.19 -6.30
N ARG A 160 10.89 -8.77 -5.86
CA ARG A 160 9.61 -9.19 -6.46
C ARG A 160 9.44 -8.72 -7.91
N MET A 161 10.10 -7.63 -8.32
CA MET A 161 10.13 -7.18 -9.73
C MET A 161 10.81 -8.18 -10.68
N LYS A 162 11.59 -9.14 -10.17
CA LYS A 162 12.16 -10.24 -10.96
C LYS A 162 11.13 -11.29 -11.39
N GLY A 163 9.88 -11.19 -10.92
CA GLY A 163 8.79 -12.07 -11.34
C GLY A 163 9.00 -13.50 -10.85
N LEU A 164 9.09 -14.46 -11.77
CA LEU A 164 9.27 -15.89 -11.47
C LEU A 164 10.66 -16.19 -10.88
N ASP A 165 11.65 -15.34 -11.17
CA ASP A 165 13.02 -15.48 -10.65
C ASP A 165 13.19 -14.84 -9.25
N SER A 166 12.12 -14.29 -8.68
CA SER A 166 12.12 -13.69 -7.35
C SER A 166 12.36 -14.76 -6.28
N THR A 167 13.32 -14.49 -5.39
CA THR A 167 13.54 -15.31 -4.18
C THR A 167 12.57 -14.99 -3.04
N GLU A 168 11.89 -13.86 -3.11
CA GLU A 168 10.93 -13.42 -2.09
C GLU A 168 9.51 -13.96 -2.35
N PRO A 169 8.77 -14.37 -1.29
CA PRO A 169 7.41 -14.87 -1.41
C PRO A 169 6.42 -13.73 -1.69
N SER A 170 5.26 -14.05 -2.25
CA SER A 170 4.18 -13.08 -2.53
C SER A 170 3.49 -12.53 -1.27
N VAL A 171 3.66 -13.22 -0.14
CA VAL A 171 3.28 -12.76 1.21
C VAL A 171 4.48 -13.01 2.12
N LYS A 172 5.01 -11.94 2.72
CA LYS A 172 6.13 -11.97 3.66
C LYS A 172 5.65 -11.52 5.03
N HIS A 173 6.05 -12.21 6.09
CA HIS A 173 5.86 -11.70 7.45
C HIS A 173 7.07 -10.87 7.84
N TYR A 174 6.83 -9.66 8.35
CA TYR A 174 7.90 -8.82 8.85
C TYR A 174 8.40 -9.36 10.20
N SER A 175 9.65 -9.80 10.23
CA SER A 175 10.33 -10.21 11.46
C SER A 175 10.86 -8.97 12.18
N ILE A 176 10.62 -8.90 13.48
CA ILE A 176 11.04 -7.81 14.38
C ILE A 176 12.24 -8.25 15.18
#